data_AF-A0AAW8TN40-F1
#
_entry.id   AF-A0AAW8TN40-F1
#
_cell.length_a   1.000
_cell.length_b   1.000
_cell.length_c   1.000
_cell.angle_alpha   90.00
_cell.angle_beta   90.00
_cell.angle_gamma   90.00
#
_symmetry.space_group_name_H-M   'P 1'
#
loop_
_entity.id
_entity.type
_entity.pdbx_description
1 polymer ?
#
loop_
_entity_poly.entity_id
_entity_poly.type
_entity_poly.pdbx_seq_one_letter_code
_entity_poly.pdbx_strand_id
1 'polypeptide(L)'
;MTKLKENEIQIGIVTSKTNEEMENEFEHFGLSKLFDISVTASDTTKHKPNPEPILYALNKLGSLPEESIYIGDSIYDMHSSQSAGAKFALAKWGAKENPLFSSADISLETPLEILQHLK
;
A
#
# COMPACT_ATOMS: atom_id res chain seq x y z
N MET A 1 -4.17 -8.23 9.20
CA MET A 1 -2.97 -7.82 9.94
C MET A 1 -2.35 -8.95 10.74
N THR A 2 -3.00 -9.51 11.77
CA THR A 2 -2.42 -10.62 12.58
C THR A 2 -1.94 -11.79 11.74
N LYS A 3 -2.77 -12.30 10.83
CA LYS A 3 -2.39 -13.39 9.91
C LYS A 3 -1.21 -13.05 8.99
N LEU A 4 -1.03 -11.79 8.61
CA LEU A 4 0.12 -11.37 7.80
C LEU A 4 1.41 -11.43 8.63
N LYS A 5 1.35 -10.94 9.88
CA LYS A 5 2.48 -11.00 10.82
C LYS A 5 2.83 -12.44 11.22
N GLU A 6 1.83 -13.31 11.38
CA GLU A 6 2.05 -14.75 11.63
C GLU A 6 2.75 -15.46 10.47
N ASN A 7 2.62 -14.94 9.24
CA ASN A 7 3.35 -15.41 8.05
C ASN A 7 4.62 -14.60 7.78
N GLU A 8 5.12 -13.84 8.78
CA GLU A 8 6.36 -13.06 8.71
C GLU A 8 6.42 -12.03 7.56
N ILE A 9 5.25 -11.56 7.10
CA ILE A 9 5.14 -10.55 6.06
C ILE A 9 5.36 -9.16 6.67
N GLN A 10 6.32 -8.42 6.11
CA GLN A 10 6.52 -6.99 6.41
C GLN A 10 5.38 -6.16 5.82
N ILE A 11 4.88 -5.19 6.58
CA ILE A 11 3.71 -4.39 6.20
C ILE A 11 4.05 -2.91 6.30
N GLY A 12 4.01 -2.21 5.17
CA GLY A 12 4.14 -0.75 5.11
C GLY A 12 2.82 -0.06 4.77
N ILE A 13 2.70 1.21 5.16
CA ILE A 13 1.64 2.11 4.68
C ILE A 13 2.25 3.26 3.87
N VAL A 14 1.66 3.56 2.72
CA VAL A 14 2.03 4.70 1.87
C VAL A 14 0.81 5.58 1.63
N THR A 15 0.80 6.76 2.23
CA THR A 15 -0.36 7.64 2.25
C THR A 15 -0.06 9.01 1.65
N SER A 16 -1.08 9.65 1.07
CA SER A 16 -1.02 11.05 0.65
C SER A 16 -1.28 12.03 1.81
N LYS A 17 -1.57 11.51 3.02
CA LYS A 17 -1.64 12.31 4.24
C LYS A 17 -0.27 12.85 4.60
N THR A 18 -0.24 13.99 5.27
CA THR A 18 0.93 14.55 5.95
C THR A 18 1.20 13.83 7.28
N ASN A 19 2.37 14.09 7.87
CA ASN A 19 2.69 13.57 9.21
C ASN A 19 1.66 14.01 10.27
N GLU A 20 1.21 15.26 10.21
CA GLU A 20 0.22 15.82 11.15
C GLU A 20 -1.14 15.12 11.02
N GLU A 21 -1.62 14.89 9.80
CA GLU A 21 -2.87 14.15 9.57
C GLU A 21 -2.74 12.68 10.01
N MET A 22 -1.58 12.06 9.79
CA MET A 22 -1.31 10.70 10.24
C MET A 22 -1.32 10.58 11.78
N GLU A 23 -0.71 11.54 12.47
CA GLU A 23 -0.70 11.60 13.94
C GLU A 23 -2.13 11.82 14.49
N ASN A 24 -2.83 12.82 13.97
CA ASN A 24 -4.14 13.21 14.48
C ASN A 24 -5.24 12.18 14.20
N GLU A 25 -5.23 11.52 13.04
CA GLU A 25 -6.31 10.61 12.62
C GLU A 25 -5.99 9.14 12.87
N PHE A 26 -4.71 8.75 12.80
CA PHE A 26 -4.32 7.34 12.74
C PHE A 26 -3.75 6.81 14.05
N GLU A 27 -2.99 7.63 14.78
CA GLU A 27 -2.46 7.23 16.09
C GLU A 27 -3.54 7.08 17.14
N HIS A 28 -4.63 7.85 17.04
CA HIS A 28 -5.77 7.73 17.96
C HIS A 28 -6.34 6.29 18.00
N PHE A 29 -6.31 5.58 16.87
CA PHE A 29 -6.78 4.20 16.77
C PHE A 29 -5.69 3.14 17.03
N GLY A 30 -4.45 3.57 17.33
CA GLY A 30 -3.32 2.68 17.58
C GLY A 30 -2.87 1.87 16.36
N LEU A 31 -3.31 2.26 15.15
CA LEU A 31 -3.08 1.49 13.93
C LEU A 31 -1.64 1.57 13.44
N SER A 32 -0.91 2.64 13.77
CA SER A 32 0.50 2.81 13.39
C SER A 32 1.38 1.64 13.83
N LYS A 33 1.05 0.98 14.95
CA LYS A 33 1.78 -0.20 15.48
C LYS A 33 1.60 -1.46 14.64
N LEU A 34 0.64 -1.45 13.71
CA LEU A 34 0.39 -2.58 12.83
C LEU A 34 1.34 -2.60 11.63
N PHE A 35 1.98 -1.48 11.33
CA PHE A 35 2.88 -1.29 10.20
C PHE A 35 4.33 -1.21 10.67
N ASP A 36 5.24 -1.81 9.92
CA ASP A 36 6.69 -1.73 10.14
C ASP A 36 7.26 -0.39 9.65
N ILE A 37 6.58 0.24 8.69
CA ILE A 37 6.87 1.61 8.24
C ILE A 37 5.60 2.35 7.85
N SER A 38 5.57 3.64 8.14
CA SER A 38 4.61 4.60 7.59
C SER A 38 5.35 5.62 6.74
N VAL A 39 4.91 5.77 5.48
CA VAL A 39 5.40 6.77 4.53
C VAL A 39 4.27 7.73 4.22
N THR A 40 4.48 9.00 4.53
CA THR A 40 3.53 10.08 4.33
C THR A 40 3.96 10.97 3.16
N ALA A 41 3.10 11.93 2.79
CA ALA A 41 3.47 12.97 1.84
C ALA A 41 4.64 13.85 2.34
N SER A 42 4.95 13.85 3.64
CA SER A 42 6.06 14.59 4.21
C SER A 42 7.42 13.88 4.05
N ASP A 43 7.42 12.57 3.75
CA ASP A 43 8.65 11.76 3.67
C ASP A 43 9.28 11.73 2.27
N THR A 44 8.54 12.20 1.25
CA THR A 44 8.96 12.15 -0.16
C THR A 44 8.70 13.47 -0.87
N THR A 45 9.47 13.76 -1.91
CA THR A 45 9.30 15.00 -2.69
C THR A 45 8.21 14.83 -3.74
N LYS A 46 8.07 13.63 -4.30
CA LYS A 46 7.00 13.29 -5.24
C LYS A 46 5.96 12.41 -4.59
N HIS A 47 4.72 12.54 -5.04
CA HIS A 47 3.58 11.80 -4.49
C HIS A 47 2.91 10.94 -5.55
N LYS A 48 2.07 9.99 -5.10
CA LYS A 48 1.25 9.15 -5.99
C LYS A 48 0.52 10.05 -7.02
N PRO A 49 0.57 9.72 -8.33
CA PRO A 49 0.91 8.43 -8.93
C PRO A 49 2.41 8.20 -9.17
N ASN A 50 3.31 9.07 -8.69
CA ASN A 50 4.74 8.82 -8.81
C ASN A 50 5.15 7.56 -7.99
N PRO A 51 6.12 6.76 -8.45
CA PRO A 51 6.57 5.57 -7.71
C PRO A 51 7.46 5.87 -6.50
N GLU A 52 8.03 7.07 -6.39
CA GLU A 52 8.95 7.48 -5.32
C GLU A 52 8.51 7.07 -3.89
N PRO A 53 7.26 7.32 -3.44
CA PRO A 53 6.84 6.93 -2.09
C PRO A 53 6.76 5.42 -1.86
N ILE A 54 6.42 4.63 -2.89
CA ILE A 54 6.42 3.16 -2.80
C ILE A 54 7.86 2.65 -2.75
N LEU A 55 8.72 3.13 -3.65
CA LEU A 55 10.14 2.75 -3.67
C LEU A 55 10.86 3.14 -2.38
N TYR A 56 10.52 4.29 -1.80
CA TYR A 56 11.02 4.70 -0.49
C TYR A 56 10.62 3.71 0.61
N ALA A 57 9.34 3.31 0.66
CA ALA A 57 8.86 2.31 1.62
C ALA A 57 9.60 0.97 1.48
N LEU A 58 9.70 0.46 0.24
CA LEU A 58 10.35 -0.82 -0.05
C LEU A 58 11.83 -0.81 0.32
N ASN A 59 12.55 0.27 0.00
CA ASN A 59 13.95 0.43 0.39
C ASN A 59 14.15 0.41 1.91
N LYS A 60 13.24 1.01 2.67
CA LYS A 60 13.30 0.98 4.15
C LYS A 60 12.97 -0.38 4.73
N LEU A 61 12.08 -1.14 4.08
CA LEU A 61 11.75 -2.51 4.46
C LEU A 61 12.84 -3.51 4.04
N GLY A 62 13.73 -3.13 3.11
CA GLY A 62 14.71 -4.04 2.52
C GLY A 62 14.08 -5.04 1.55
N SER A 63 12.95 -4.68 0.92
CA SER A 63 12.18 -5.54 0.02
C SER A 63 12.29 -5.08 -1.43
N LEU A 64 12.15 -6.02 -2.37
CA LEU A 64 12.16 -5.76 -3.81
C LEU A 64 10.74 -5.53 -4.34
N PRO A 65 10.54 -4.64 -5.33
CA PRO A 65 9.23 -4.42 -5.94
C PRO A 65 8.58 -5.70 -6.48
N GLU A 66 9.35 -6.56 -7.14
CA GLU A 66 8.87 -7.83 -7.74
C GLU A 66 8.40 -8.87 -6.70
N GLU A 67 8.82 -8.72 -5.44
CA GLU A 67 8.41 -9.55 -4.31
C GLU A 67 7.29 -8.91 -3.48
N SER A 68 6.86 -7.71 -3.86
CA SER A 68 5.92 -6.89 -3.11
C SER A 68 4.55 -6.78 -3.80
N ILE A 69 3.51 -6.69 -2.98
CA ILE A 69 2.14 -6.40 -3.41
C ILE A 69 1.72 -5.07 -2.78
N TYR A 70 1.40 -4.09 -3.62
CA TYR A 70 0.80 -2.84 -3.18
C TYR A 70 -0.73 -2.94 -3.26
N ILE A 71 -1.40 -2.70 -2.14
CA ILE A 71 -2.86 -2.78 -2.04
C ILE A 71 -3.42 -1.36 -1.98
N GLY A 72 -4.35 -1.03 -2.87
CA GLY A 72 -4.99 0.29 -2.91
C GLY A 72 -6.32 0.27 -3.65
N ASP A 73 -7.02 1.39 -3.58
CA ASP A 73 -8.39 1.54 -4.08
C ASP A 73 -8.55 2.65 -5.12
N SER A 74 -7.45 3.35 -5.45
CA SER A 74 -7.44 4.44 -6.42
C SER A 74 -6.58 4.14 -7.65
N ILE A 75 -6.87 4.84 -8.75
CA ILE A 75 -6.01 4.80 -9.95
C ILE A 75 -4.61 5.36 -9.69
N TYR A 76 -4.46 6.24 -8.69
CA TYR A 76 -3.17 6.81 -8.33
C TYR A 76 -2.27 5.77 -7.67
N ASP A 77 -2.86 4.90 -6.84
CA ASP A 77 -2.19 3.74 -6.26
C ASP A 77 -1.77 2.74 -7.33
N MET A 78 -2.66 2.43 -8.27
CA MET A 78 -2.38 1.52 -9.37
C MET A 78 -1.21 2.02 -10.22
N HIS A 79 -1.25 3.29 -10.65
CA HIS A 79 -0.16 3.84 -11.46
C HIS A 79 1.15 3.96 -10.69
N SER A 80 1.11 4.29 -9.39
CA SER A 80 2.30 4.38 -8.54
C SER A 80 2.98 3.01 -8.39
N SER A 81 2.20 1.97 -8.09
CA SER A 81 2.70 0.61 -7.91
C SER A 81 3.25 0.02 -9.20
N GLN A 82 2.51 0.15 -10.32
CA GLN A 82 2.98 -0.28 -11.63
C GLN A 82 4.26 0.44 -12.05
N SER A 83 4.35 1.76 -11.82
CA SER A 83 5.57 2.52 -12.10
C SER A 83 6.74 2.16 -11.18
N ALA A 84 6.47 1.64 -9.99
CA ALA A 84 7.48 1.14 -9.06
C ALA A 84 7.93 -0.30 -9.39
N GLY A 85 7.23 -0.99 -10.30
CA GLY A 85 7.47 -2.39 -10.62
C GLY A 85 6.87 -3.37 -9.62
N ALA A 86 5.99 -2.90 -8.72
CA ALA A 86 5.28 -3.73 -7.75
C ALA A 86 3.92 -4.17 -8.31
N LYS A 87 3.46 -5.36 -7.89
CA LYS A 87 2.10 -5.81 -8.25
C LYS A 87 1.05 -4.94 -7.59
N PHE A 88 0.00 -4.60 -8.34
CA PHE A 88 -1.15 -3.89 -7.79
C PHE A 88 -2.30 -4.84 -7.47
N ALA A 89 -2.77 -4.79 -6.23
CA ALA A 89 -4.00 -5.45 -5.80
C ALA A 89 -5.09 -4.41 -5.49
N LEU A 90 -6.15 -4.43 -6.29
CA LEU A 90 -7.30 -3.55 -6.13
C LEU A 90 -8.15 -3.97 -4.93
N ALA A 91 -8.29 -3.08 -3.96
CA ALA A 91 -9.22 -3.21 -2.85
C ALA A 91 -10.62 -2.74 -3.25
N LYS A 92 -11.47 -3.65 -3.77
CA LYS A 92 -12.79 -3.26 -4.30
C LYS A 92 -13.74 -2.69 -3.25
N TRP A 93 -13.54 -3.03 -1.98
CA TRP A 93 -14.35 -2.50 -0.88
C TRP A 93 -14.15 -1.00 -0.60
N GLY A 94 -13.08 -0.39 -1.12
CA GLY A 94 -12.84 1.07 -1.04
C GLY A 94 -12.94 1.78 -2.40
N ALA A 95 -12.84 1.03 -3.49
CA ALA A 95 -12.63 1.60 -4.82
C ALA A 95 -13.91 2.19 -5.42
N LYS A 96 -13.78 3.39 -6.00
CA LYS A 96 -14.82 3.96 -6.86
C LYS A 96 -14.70 3.39 -8.27
N GLU A 97 -15.81 3.04 -8.92
CA GLU A 97 -15.79 2.48 -10.27
C GLU A 97 -14.89 3.28 -11.23
N ASN A 98 -13.95 2.57 -11.87
CA ASN A 98 -13.06 3.15 -12.85
C ASN A 98 -12.72 2.08 -13.91
N PRO A 99 -12.91 2.36 -15.22
CA PRO A 99 -12.59 1.42 -16.28
C PRO A 99 -11.13 0.95 -16.29
N LEU A 100 -10.20 1.79 -15.81
CA LEU A 100 -8.78 1.47 -15.76
C LEU A 100 -8.46 0.32 -14.80
N PHE A 101 -9.34 0.01 -13.84
CA PHE A 101 -9.14 -1.12 -12.94
C PHE A 101 -9.18 -2.49 -13.63
N SER A 102 -9.62 -2.55 -14.89
CA SER A 102 -9.46 -3.75 -15.73
C SER A 102 -8.00 -4.16 -15.93
N SER A 103 -7.02 -3.27 -15.68
CA SER A 103 -5.59 -3.58 -15.74
C SER A 103 -4.93 -3.86 -14.39
N ALA A 104 -5.70 -4.01 -13.30
CA ALA A 104 -5.14 -4.42 -12.02
C ALA A 104 -4.62 -5.87 -12.08
N ASP A 105 -3.48 -6.16 -11.44
CA ASP A 105 -2.91 -7.51 -11.44
C ASP A 105 -3.76 -8.48 -10.61
N ILE A 106 -4.33 -7.97 -9.52
CA ILE A 106 -5.18 -8.71 -8.59
C ILE A 106 -6.40 -7.86 -8.26
N SER A 107 -7.56 -8.48 -8.21
CA SER A 107 -8.81 -7.85 -7.74
C SER A 107 -9.27 -8.55 -6.48
N LEU A 108 -9.39 -7.81 -5.38
CA LEU A 108 -9.78 -8.32 -4.08
C LEU A 108 -11.17 -7.80 -3.70
N GLU A 109 -12.12 -8.70 -3.46
CA GLU A 109 -13.47 -8.37 -2.96
C GLU A 109 -13.44 -8.13 -1.45
N THR A 110 -12.54 -8.81 -0.73
CA THR A 110 -12.41 -8.70 0.72
C THR A 110 -10.96 -8.67 1.21
N PRO A 111 -10.66 -8.06 2.37
CA PRO A 111 -9.31 -8.05 2.92
C PRO A 111 -8.71 -9.43 3.20
N LEU A 112 -9.54 -10.47 3.39
CA LEU A 112 -9.04 -11.82 3.67
C LEU A 112 -8.42 -12.51 2.45
N GLU A 113 -8.80 -12.10 1.24
CA GLU A 113 -8.29 -12.66 -0.01
C GLU A 113 -6.79 -12.38 -0.22
N ILE A 114 -6.24 -11.35 0.45
CA ILE A 114 -4.80 -11.06 0.47
C ILE A 114 -3.99 -12.33 0.80
N LEU A 115 -4.50 -13.16 1.73
CA LEU A 115 -3.81 -14.37 2.19
C LEU A 115 -3.62 -15.43 1.09
N GLN A 116 -4.42 -15.38 0.03
CA GLN A 116 -4.34 -16.32 -1.09
C GLN A 116 -3.20 -15.96 -2.06
N HIS A 117 -2.59 -14.79 -1.89
CA HIS A 117 -1.56 -14.23 -2.77
C HIS A 117 -0.20 -14.09 -2.08
N LEU A 118 -0.09 -14.49 -0.82
CA LEU A 118 1.19 -14.61 -0.12
C LEU A 118 1.94 -15.83 -0.67
N LYS A 119 3.25 -15.69 -0.85
CA LYS A 119 4.15 -16.78 -1.22
C LYS A 119 5.01 -17.17 -0.05
#